data_AF-A0A2M7Q2B3-F1
#
_entry.id   AF-A0A2M7Q2B3-F1
#
_cell.length_a   1.000
_cell.length_b   1.000
_cell.length_c   1.000
_cell.angle_alpha   90.00
_cell.angle_beta   90.00
_cell.angle_gamma   90.00
#
_symmetry.space_group_name_H-M   'P 1'
#
loop_
_entity.id
_entity.type
_entity.pdbx_description
1 polymer ?
#
loop_
_entity_poly.entity_id
_entity_poly.type
_entity_poly.pdbx_seq_one_letter_code
_entity_poly.pdbx_strand_id
1 'polypeptide(L)'
;MSTNLHFEQKLFHKYLGKSFFLLSFQNYNLTGRRLLMRCLNVLLVDDDSIVLKVQGSLVSRMGHVVTTFDCPLDALDYLSMHKNAVDLVLSDFRMPKMNGMEFTREVRQLRNDMPIAILTGFSGEIDPDEAEELNIEVFSKPISLPDLTKFIEDSQAGSS
;
A
#
# COMPACT_ATOMS: atom_id res chain seq x y z
N MET A 1 14.46 -23.33 -20.52
CA MET A 1 13.77 -22.03 -20.70
C MET A 1 14.62 -20.92 -20.10
N SER A 2 15.81 -20.67 -20.65
CA SER A 2 16.85 -19.81 -20.04
C SER A 2 17.16 -18.56 -20.86
N THR A 3 16.29 -18.22 -21.81
CA THR A 3 16.59 -17.23 -22.86
C THR A 3 16.16 -15.80 -22.52
N ASN A 4 15.16 -15.60 -21.64
CA ASN A 4 14.69 -14.25 -21.30
C ASN A 4 15.61 -13.49 -20.33
N LEU A 5 16.24 -14.17 -19.37
CA LEU A 5 17.11 -13.51 -18.39
C LEU A 5 18.39 -12.94 -19.03
N HIS A 6 18.88 -13.59 -20.08
CA HIS A 6 20.08 -13.18 -20.79
C HIS A 6 19.83 -11.98 -21.74
N PHE A 7 18.58 -11.78 -22.16
CA PHE A 7 18.19 -10.68 -23.05
C PHE A 7 18.06 -9.36 -22.28
N GLU A 8 17.41 -9.39 -21.11
CA GLU A 8 17.32 -8.28 -20.17
C GLU A 8 18.72 -7.79 -19.75
N GLN A 9 19.63 -8.70 -19.39
CA GLN A 9 21.01 -8.35 -19.01
C GLN A 9 21.78 -7.60 -20.10
N LYS A 10 21.54 -7.92 -21.38
CA LYS A 10 22.20 -7.23 -22.51
C LYS A 10 21.61 -5.86 -22.81
N LEU A 11 20.29 -5.68 -22.66
CA LEU A 11 19.67 -4.36 -22.81
C LEU A 11 20.15 -3.40 -21.71
N PHE A 12 20.22 -3.85 -20.46
CA PHE A 12 20.62 -2.99 -19.34
C PHE A 12 22.10 -2.57 -19.38
N HIS A 13 23.01 -3.45 -19.81
CA HIS A 13 24.43 -3.12 -19.95
C HIS A 13 24.72 -2.07 -21.04
N LYS A 14 23.80 -1.90 -21.99
CA LYS A 14 23.93 -0.93 -23.10
C LYS A 14 23.53 0.49 -22.69
N TYR A 15 22.64 0.66 -21.71
CA TYR A 15 22.04 1.96 -21.39
C TYR A 15 22.40 2.52 -20.02
N LEU A 16 22.90 1.72 -19.08
CA LEU A 16 23.28 2.19 -17.74
C LEU A 16 24.64 1.56 -17.35
N GLY A 17 25.68 2.39 -17.31
CA GLY A 17 27.08 1.94 -17.14
C GLY A 17 27.35 1.16 -15.85
N LYS A 18 28.43 0.36 -15.88
CA LYS A 18 28.87 -0.57 -14.81
C LYS A 18 28.91 0.03 -13.40
N SER A 19 29.09 1.34 -13.26
CA SER A 19 29.14 2.04 -11.97
C SER A 19 27.79 2.14 -11.27
N PHE A 20 26.67 2.10 -12.02
CA PHE A 20 25.32 2.15 -11.45
C PHE A 20 24.88 0.77 -10.90
N PHE A 21 25.46 -0.30 -11.42
CA PHE A 21 25.11 -1.69 -11.07
C PHE A 21 25.53 -2.08 -9.64
N LEU A 22 26.64 -1.54 -9.12
CA LEU A 22 27.14 -1.89 -7.79
C LEU A 22 26.49 -1.10 -6.65
N LEU A 23 25.97 0.10 -6.92
CA LEU A 23 25.33 0.94 -5.90
C LEU A 23 23.86 0.54 -5.63
N SER A 24 23.21 -0.19 -6.53
CA SER A 24 21.85 -0.71 -6.29
C SER A 24 21.82 -1.98 -5.44
N PHE A 25 22.97 -2.62 -5.18
CA PHE A 25 23.03 -3.91 -4.50
C PHE A 25 23.73 -3.89 -3.13
N GLN A 26 24.54 -2.87 -2.79
CA GLN A 26 25.24 -2.85 -1.50
C GLN A 26 24.36 -2.49 -0.30
N ASN A 27 23.13 -1.99 -0.49
CA ASN A 27 22.19 -1.69 0.60
C ASN A 27 21.09 -2.74 0.81
N TYR A 28 21.06 -3.81 0.01
CA TYR A 28 20.20 -4.95 0.29
C TYR A 28 21.08 -6.11 0.75
N ASN A 29 21.14 -6.31 2.07
CA ASN A 29 21.64 -7.54 2.68
C ASN A 29 20.80 -8.73 2.20
N LEU A 30 21.10 -9.23 0.99
CA LEU A 30 20.44 -10.37 0.37
C LEU A 30 21.04 -11.67 0.92
N THR A 31 20.79 -11.92 2.20
CA THR A 31 20.95 -13.24 2.81
C THR A 31 19.59 -13.93 2.79
N GLY A 32 19.32 -14.73 1.76
CA GLY A 32 18.51 -15.95 1.86
C GLY A 32 17.01 -15.88 2.20
N ARG A 33 16.38 -14.70 2.35
CA ARG A 33 14.91 -14.58 2.47
C ARG A 33 14.35 -13.71 1.35
N ARG A 34 14.29 -14.26 0.13
CA ARG A 34 13.19 -13.84 -0.76
C ARG A 34 11.96 -14.61 -0.30
N LEU A 35 11.39 -14.18 0.82
CA LEU A 35 10.00 -14.49 1.12
C LEU A 35 9.23 -14.09 -0.14
N LEU A 36 8.52 -15.03 -0.74
CA LEU A 36 7.59 -14.75 -1.82
C LEU A 36 6.55 -13.80 -1.23
N MET A 37 6.76 -12.48 -1.32
CA MET A 37 5.75 -11.52 -0.89
C MET A 37 4.48 -11.85 -1.66
N ARG A 38 3.43 -12.20 -0.92
CA ARG A 38 2.14 -12.53 -1.50
C ARG A 38 1.62 -11.30 -2.23
N CYS A 39 1.13 -11.48 -3.46
CA CYS A 39 0.37 -10.43 -4.13
C CYS A 39 -0.87 -10.12 -3.27
N LEU A 40 -1.06 -8.85 -2.93
CA LEU A 40 -2.15 -8.39 -2.05
C LEU A 40 -3.18 -7.63 -2.87
N ASN A 41 -4.42 -7.65 -2.41
CA ASN A 41 -5.50 -6.82 -2.92
C ASN A 41 -5.69 -5.62 -1.99
N VAL A 42 -5.29 -4.45 -2.48
CA VAL A 42 -5.32 -3.18 -1.77
C VAL A 42 -6.59 -2.43 -2.16
N LEU A 43 -7.40 -2.04 -1.17
CA LEU A 43 -8.47 -1.08 -1.35
C LEU A 43 -7.91 0.33 -1.11
N LEU A 44 -7.96 1.21 -2.10
CA LEU A 44 -7.48 2.58 -2.00
C LEU A 44 -8.66 3.56 -2.11
N VAL A 45 -8.82 4.45 -1.14
CA VAL A 45 -9.94 5.39 -1.09
C VAL A 45 -9.43 6.82 -0.94
N ASP A 46 -9.77 7.69 -1.89
CA ASP A 46 -9.32 9.08 -1.93
C ASP A 46 -10.22 9.87 -2.88
N ASP A 47 -10.79 11.00 -2.47
CA ASP A 47 -11.69 11.79 -3.32
C ASP A 47 -10.95 12.51 -4.47
N ASP A 48 -9.63 12.58 -4.41
CA ASP A 48 -8.79 13.09 -5.49
C ASP A 48 -8.37 11.97 -6.46
N SER A 49 -8.99 11.98 -7.65
CA SER A 49 -8.67 11.06 -8.74
C SER A 49 -7.19 11.06 -9.18
N ILE A 50 -6.47 12.16 -9.00
CA ILE A 50 -5.04 12.26 -9.30
C ILE A 50 -4.25 11.47 -8.26
N VAL A 51 -4.62 11.59 -6.98
CA VAL A 51 -3.99 10.85 -5.89
C VAL A 51 -4.23 9.35 -6.05
N LEU A 52 -5.48 8.94 -6.36
CA LEU A 52 -5.82 7.55 -6.69
C LEU A 52 -4.92 6.99 -7.79
N LYS A 53 -4.72 7.75 -8.87
CA LYS A 53 -3.88 7.32 -10.01
C LYS A 53 -2.41 7.19 -9.63
N VAL A 54 -1.87 8.15 -8.88
CA VAL A 54 -0.46 8.15 -8.48
C VAL A 54 -0.16 7.02 -7.50
N GLN A 55 -0.97 6.90 -6.43
CA GLN A 55 -0.78 5.88 -5.40
C GLN A 55 -1.14 4.49 -5.91
N GLY A 56 -2.22 4.35 -6.67
CA GLY A 56 -2.59 3.07 -7.29
C GLY A 56 -1.52 2.55 -8.25
N SER A 57 -0.87 3.44 -9.01
CA SER A 57 0.30 3.08 -9.84
C SER A 57 1.49 2.62 -8.99
N LEU A 58 1.74 3.28 -7.86
CA LEU A 58 2.80 2.89 -6.93
C LEU A 58 2.58 1.46 -6.38
N VAL A 59 1.40 1.20 -5.84
CA VAL A 59 0.98 -0.10 -5.30
C VAL A 59 1.07 -1.19 -6.37
N SER A 60 0.58 -0.89 -7.59
CA SER A 60 0.62 -1.81 -8.73
C SER A 60 2.05 -2.16 -9.15
N ARG A 61 2.97 -1.17 -9.16
CA ARG A 61 4.38 -1.37 -9.49
C ARG A 61 5.13 -2.23 -8.46
N MET A 62 4.62 -2.32 -7.24
CA MET A 62 5.13 -3.22 -6.20
C MET A 62 4.64 -4.67 -6.37
N GLY A 63 3.75 -4.93 -7.32
CA GLY A 63 3.25 -6.28 -7.62
C GLY A 63 1.96 -6.66 -6.88
N HIS A 64 1.22 -5.67 -6.36
CA HIS A 64 -0.09 -5.86 -5.73
C HIS A 64 -1.22 -5.46 -6.70
N VAL A 65 -2.42 -5.94 -6.42
CA VAL A 65 -3.66 -5.53 -7.09
C VAL A 65 -4.24 -4.36 -6.30
N VAL A 66 -4.71 -3.30 -6.98
CA VAL A 66 -5.36 -2.16 -6.33
C VAL A 66 -6.77 -1.97 -6.89
N THR A 67 -7.73 -1.77 -6.00
CA THR A 67 -9.10 -1.35 -6.33
C THR A 67 -9.30 0.03 -5.73
N THR A 68 -9.69 1.01 -6.54
CA THR A 68 -9.77 2.42 -6.15
C THR A 68 -11.20 2.92 -6.05
N PHE A 69 -11.50 3.76 -5.08
CA PHE A 69 -12.78 4.45 -4.93
C PHE A 69 -12.56 5.93 -4.60
N ASP A 70 -13.32 6.82 -5.24
CA ASP A 70 -13.34 8.26 -4.95
C ASP A 70 -14.41 8.67 -3.94
N CYS A 71 -15.15 7.69 -3.43
CA CYS A 71 -16.24 7.86 -2.49
C CYS A 71 -16.15 6.79 -1.40
N PRO A 72 -16.12 7.18 -0.11
CA PRO A 72 -15.98 6.23 0.98
C PRO A 72 -17.18 5.28 1.11
N LEU A 73 -18.39 5.74 0.74
CA LEU A 73 -19.59 4.89 0.79
C LEU A 73 -19.53 3.74 -0.22
N ASP A 74 -19.06 4.01 -1.44
CA ASP A 74 -18.91 2.98 -2.48
C ASP A 74 -17.82 1.96 -2.10
N ALA A 75 -16.77 2.42 -1.41
CA ALA A 75 -15.73 1.56 -0.86
C ALA A 75 -16.26 0.65 0.26
N LEU A 76 -17.11 1.16 1.16
CA LEU A 76 -17.77 0.35 2.21
C LEU A 76 -18.70 -0.70 1.59
N ASP A 77 -19.50 -0.29 0.59
CA ASP A 77 -20.39 -1.21 -0.12
C ASP A 77 -19.58 -2.32 -0.80
N TYR A 78 -18.51 -1.97 -1.50
CA TYR A 78 -17.61 -2.95 -2.11
C TYR A 78 -17.01 -3.90 -1.07
N LEU A 79 -16.47 -3.37 0.04
CA LEU A 79 -15.86 -4.16 1.08
C LEU A 79 -16.87 -5.10 1.74
N SER A 80 -18.11 -4.67 1.94
CA SER A 80 -19.18 -5.50 2.51
C SER A 80 -19.45 -6.77 1.69
N MET A 81 -19.34 -6.67 0.37
CA MET A 81 -19.52 -7.76 -0.59
C MET A 81 -18.25 -8.60 -0.78
N HIS A 82 -17.07 -8.03 -0.55
CA HIS A 82 -15.77 -8.61 -0.89
C HIS A 82 -14.82 -8.73 0.31
N LYS A 83 -15.35 -8.91 1.52
CA LYS A 83 -14.58 -8.87 2.79
C LYS A 83 -13.29 -9.70 2.80
N ASN A 84 -13.33 -10.88 2.18
CA ASN A 84 -12.21 -11.83 2.13
C ASN A 84 -11.28 -11.64 0.92
N ALA A 85 -11.63 -10.73 0.00
CA ALA A 85 -10.84 -10.44 -1.19
C ALA A 85 -10.01 -9.16 -1.05
N VAL A 86 -10.18 -8.39 0.03
CA VAL A 86 -9.37 -7.22 0.36
C VAL A 86 -8.40 -7.61 1.47
N ASP A 87 -7.11 -7.35 1.26
CA ASP A 87 -6.06 -7.70 2.21
C ASP A 87 -5.66 -6.51 3.10
N LEU A 88 -5.79 -5.28 2.60
CA LEU A 88 -5.54 -4.05 3.36
C LEU A 88 -6.28 -2.86 2.73
N VAL A 89 -6.38 -1.79 3.51
CA VAL A 89 -7.00 -0.53 3.11
C VAL A 89 -6.00 0.62 3.24
N LEU A 90 -5.93 1.46 2.22
CA LEU A 90 -5.31 2.78 2.25
C LEU A 90 -6.42 3.81 2.06
N SER A 91 -6.60 4.76 2.97
CA SER A 91 -7.64 5.79 2.84
C SER A 91 -7.09 7.18 3.08
N ASP A 92 -7.62 8.18 2.39
CA ASP A 92 -7.41 9.57 2.77
C ASP A 92 -8.07 9.88 4.14
N PHE A 93 -7.54 10.90 4.83
CA PHE A 93 -8.19 11.45 6.01
C PHE A 93 -9.39 12.35 5.64
N ARG A 94 -9.28 13.21 4.62
CA ARG A 94 -10.27 14.25 4.31
C ARG A 94 -11.12 13.91 3.07
N MET A 95 -12.07 13.00 3.23
CA MET A 95 -13.04 12.73 2.16
C MET A 95 -14.38 13.43 2.42
N PRO A 96 -15.11 13.85 1.36
CA PRO A 96 -16.50 14.25 1.48
C PRO A 96 -17.36 13.12 2.06
N LYS A 97 -18.46 13.49 2.73
CA LYS A 97 -19.44 12.60 3.38
C LYS A 97 -18.95 11.90 4.66
N MET A 98 -17.68 11.51 4.73
CA MET A 98 -17.11 10.75 5.85
C MET A 98 -15.60 10.90 5.87
N ASN A 99 -14.99 11.23 7.01
CA ASN A 99 -13.53 11.30 7.13
C ASN A 99 -12.89 9.91 7.29
N GLY A 100 -11.56 9.84 7.19
CA GLY A 100 -10.82 8.57 7.27
C GLY A 100 -10.98 7.82 8.59
N MET A 101 -11.20 8.53 9.71
CA MET A 101 -11.41 7.91 11.03
C MET A 101 -12.82 7.32 11.15
N GLU A 102 -13.84 8.02 10.66
CA GLU A 102 -15.21 7.52 10.56
C GLU A 102 -15.27 6.30 9.62
N PHE A 103 -14.62 6.39 8.46
CA PHE A 103 -14.50 5.27 7.51
C PHE A 103 -13.80 4.06 8.13
N THR A 104 -12.72 4.27 8.88
CA THR A 104 -12.01 3.22 9.62
C THR A 104 -12.94 2.52 10.60
N ARG A 105 -13.76 3.26 11.37
CA ARG A 105 -14.72 2.66 12.31
C ARG A 105 -15.73 1.76 11.60
N GLU A 106 -16.24 2.18 10.45
CA GLU A 106 -17.15 1.36 9.63
C GLU A 106 -16.45 0.12 9.05
N VAL A 107 -15.21 0.26 8.57
CA VAL A 107 -14.39 -0.88 8.12
C VAL A 107 -14.17 -1.88 9.26
N ARG A 108 -13.89 -1.42 10.48
CA ARG A 108 -13.72 -2.29 11.67
C ARG A 108 -14.99 -3.07 12.02
N GLN A 109 -16.17 -2.49 11.84
CA GLN A 109 -17.44 -3.21 11.98
C GLN A 109 -17.61 -4.31 10.92
N LEU A 110 -17.11 -4.09 9.71
CA LEU A 110 -17.17 -5.08 8.62
C LEU A 110 -16.13 -6.17 8.77
N ARG A 111 -14.90 -5.81 9.17
CA ARG A 111 -13.73 -6.67 9.36
C ARG A 111 -12.78 -6.06 10.40
N ASN A 112 -12.86 -6.56 11.63
CA ASN A 112 -12.12 -6.00 12.77
C ASN A 112 -10.59 -6.08 12.62
N ASP A 113 -10.07 -7.11 11.93
CA ASP A 113 -8.64 -7.36 11.74
C ASP A 113 -8.03 -6.69 10.50
N MET A 114 -8.81 -5.91 9.73
CA MET A 114 -8.33 -5.32 8.47
C MET A 114 -7.09 -4.42 8.70
N PRO A 115 -5.95 -4.66 8.06
CA PRO A 115 -4.86 -3.68 8.06
C PRO A 115 -5.31 -2.39 7.37
N ILE A 116 -5.24 -1.26 8.08
CA ILE A 116 -5.70 0.05 7.58
C ILE A 116 -4.59 1.07 7.81
N ALA A 117 -4.28 1.85 6.78
CA ALA A 117 -3.45 3.03 6.90
C ALA A 117 -4.17 4.27 6.37
N ILE A 118 -4.14 5.35 7.14
CA ILE A 118 -4.65 6.65 6.72
C ILE A 118 -3.50 7.48 6.15
N LEU A 119 -3.75 8.06 4.98
CA LEU A 119 -2.82 8.92 4.26
C LEU A 119 -3.30 10.37 4.42
N THR A 120 -2.50 11.23 5.04
CA THR A 120 -2.85 12.64 5.26
C THR A 120 -1.84 13.60 4.60
N GLY A 121 -2.32 14.72 4.07
CA GLY A 121 -1.47 15.82 3.61
C GLY A 121 -0.97 16.74 4.73
N PHE A 122 -1.46 16.59 5.96
CA PHE A 122 -1.19 17.48 7.07
C PHE A 122 -0.78 16.72 8.33
N SER A 123 0.30 17.15 8.97
CA SER A 123 0.70 16.61 10.27
C SER A 123 -0.29 17.01 11.36
N GLY A 124 -0.68 16.06 12.22
CA GLY A 124 -1.46 16.34 13.44
C GLY A 124 -2.98 16.38 13.24
N GLU A 125 -3.51 15.88 12.12
CA GLU A 125 -4.96 15.75 11.93
C GLU A 125 -5.59 14.60 12.73
N ILE A 126 -4.77 13.63 13.09
CA ILE A 126 -5.19 12.41 13.78
C ILE A 126 -4.51 12.41 15.14
N ASP A 127 -5.33 12.23 16.17
CA ASP A 127 -4.84 12.03 17.54
C ASP A 127 -4.12 10.67 17.61
N PRO A 128 -2.87 10.61 18.09
CA PRO A 128 -2.15 9.35 18.27
C PRO A 128 -2.91 8.33 19.11
N ASP A 129 -3.64 8.77 20.14
CA ASP A 129 -4.40 7.87 21.01
C ASP A 129 -5.58 7.23 20.25
N GLU A 130 -6.23 8.00 19.37
CA GLU A 130 -7.33 7.51 18.52
C GLU A 130 -6.81 6.55 17.43
N ALA A 131 -5.61 6.83 16.89
CA ALA A 131 -4.96 5.94 15.93
C ALA A 131 -4.56 4.59 16.55
N GLU A 132 -4.04 4.62 17.78
CA GLU A 132 -3.70 3.41 18.54
C GLU A 132 -4.95 2.61 18.90
N GLU A 133 -6.02 3.26 19.38
CA GLU A 133 -7.29 2.61 19.71
C GLU A 133 -7.89 1.88 18.51
N LEU A 134 -7.82 2.48 17.32
CA LEU A 134 -8.33 1.89 16.08
C LEU A 134 -7.32 0.96 15.38
N ASN A 135 -6.13 0.78 15.96
CA ASN A 135 -5.03 -0.01 15.40
C ASN A 135 -4.74 0.35 13.93
N ILE A 136 -4.55 1.63 13.66
CA ILE A 136 -4.25 2.15 12.31
C ILE A 136 -2.87 2.77 12.24
N GLU A 137 -2.27 2.68 11.07
CA GLU A 137 -1.05 3.41 10.73
C GLU A 137 -1.40 4.75 10.07
N VAL A 138 -0.56 5.76 10.26
CA VAL A 138 -0.76 7.09 9.67
C VAL A 138 0.48 7.50 8.90
N PHE A 139 0.32 7.84 7.63
CA PHE A 139 1.40 8.26 6.75
C PHE A 139 1.12 9.62 6.10
N SER A 140 2.19 10.36 5.84
CA SER A 140 2.09 11.58 5.03
C SER A 140 1.90 11.24 3.56
N LYS A 141 1.09 12.02 2.86
CA LYS A 141 0.98 11.99 1.39
C LYS A 141 2.14 12.76 0.75
N PRO A 142 2.71 12.26 -0.37
CA PRO A 142 2.55 10.90 -0.88
C PRO A 142 3.29 9.90 0.01
N ILE A 143 2.69 8.72 0.24
CA ILE A 143 3.36 7.66 1.00
C ILE A 143 4.66 7.24 0.31
N SER A 144 5.73 7.09 1.10
CA SER A 144 7.03 6.67 0.59
C SER A 144 7.04 5.17 0.28
N LEU A 145 7.85 4.76 -0.70
CA LEU A 145 8.05 3.32 -0.99
C LEU A 145 8.51 2.52 0.24
N PRO A 146 9.49 2.99 1.04
CA PRO A 146 9.87 2.30 2.27
C PRO A 146 8.72 2.12 3.25
N ASP A 147 7.93 3.16 3.49
CA ASP A 147 6.82 3.11 4.46
C ASP A 147 5.72 2.15 4.00
N LEU A 148 5.33 2.24 2.71
CA LEU A 148 4.35 1.33 2.13
C LEU A 148 4.83 -0.12 2.15
N THR A 149 6.12 -0.36 1.86
CA THR A 149 6.70 -1.71 1.91
C THR A 149 6.64 -2.26 3.32
N LYS A 150 7.05 -1.48 4.32
CA LYS A 150 7.03 -1.88 5.72
C LYS A 150 5.60 -2.20 6.19
N PHE A 151 4.65 -1.32 5.89
CA PHE A 151 3.24 -1.53 6.23
C PHE A 151 2.69 -2.84 5.64
N ILE A 152 3.01 -3.12 4.38
CA ILE A 152 2.62 -4.36 3.70
C ILE A 152 3.27 -5.58 4.38
N GLU A 153 4.55 -5.53 4.71
CA GLU A 153 5.25 -6.63 5.40
C GLU A 153 4.66 -6.91 6.79
N ASP A 154 4.41 -5.87 7.58
CA ASP A 154 3.82 -5.97 8.91
C ASP A 154 2.39 -6.54 8.85
N SER A 155 1.60 -6.15 7.83
CA SER A 155 0.25 -6.69 7.60
C SER A 155 0.23 -8.19 7.29
N GLN A 156 1.29 -8.72 6.68
CA GLN A 156 1.43 -10.15 6.36
C GLN A 156 1.90 -10.97 7.57
N ALA A 157 2.74 -10.38 8.44
CA ALA A 157 3.28 -11.07 9.60
C ALA A 157 2.22 -11.36 10.68
N GLY A 158 1.19 -10.51 10.81
CA GLY A 158 0.10 -10.69 11.77
C GLY A 158 -0.96 -11.74 11.40
N SER A 159 -0.87 -12.34 10.20
CA SER A 159 -1.83 -13.34 9.70
C SER A 159 -1.38 -14.80 9.90
N SER A 160 -0.32 -15.04 10.71
CA SER A 160 0.29 -16.36 10.96
C SER A 160 -0.07 -16.95 12.32
#